data_AF-A0A150H339-F1
#
_entry.id   AF-A0A150H339-F1
#
_cell.length_a   1.000
_cell.length_b   1.000
_cell.length_c   1.000
_cell.angle_alpha   90.00
_cell.angle_beta   90.00
_cell.angle_gamma   90.00
#
_symmetry.space_group_name_H-M   'P 1'
#
loop_
_entity.id
_entity.type
_entity.pdbx_description
1 polymer ?
#
loop_
_entity_poly.entity_id
_entity_poly.type
_entity_poly.pdbx_seq_one_letter_code
_entity_poly.pdbx_strand_id
1 'polypeptide(L)'
;MSGSVELMAWLRERGCEWGGGAFVRAAGAGCEEALEWLAERGCPMPDSGRPYVAACRNGDLAAARCLARLGVPWGPPGAVFGEALYSAAPLPLLRWLLGAGCPLGPRDAACAQLRLQAGLLPPGDPREAGLRNLLWELEAGEGTGG
;
A
#
# COMPACT_ATOMS: atom_id res chain seq x y z
N MET A 1 5.52 6.67 24.50
CA MET A 1 6.71 5.80 24.35
C MET A 1 6.26 4.39 24.71
N SER A 2 6.19 3.53 23.69
CA SER A 2 5.62 2.18 23.79
C SER A 2 6.76 1.17 23.87
N GLY A 3 6.58 0.10 24.65
CA GLY A 3 7.65 -0.88 24.94
C GLY A 3 8.36 -1.45 23.71
N SER A 4 7.70 -1.47 22.54
CA SER A 4 8.29 -1.84 21.26
C SER A 4 9.37 -0.85 20.80
N VAL A 5 9.16 0.46 20.94
CA VAL A 5 10.13 1.49 20.55
C VAL A 5 11.33 1.49 21.48
N GLU A 6 11.12 1.35 22.80
CA GLU A 6 12.23 1.24 23.74
C GLU A 6 13.08 -0.02 23.51
N LEU A 7 12.44 -1.16 23.23
CA LEU A 7 13.15 -2.40 22.87
C LEU A 7 13.93 -2.26 21.56
N MET A 8 13.35 -1.61 20.54
CA MET A 8 14.06 -1.33 19.30
C MET A 8 15.26 -0.41 19.54
N ALA A 9 15.10 0.71 20.24
CA ALA A 9 16.20 1.61 20.58
C ALA A 9 17.36 0.84 21.28
N TRP A 10 17.02 -0.01 22.25
CA TRP A 10 17.99 -0.83 22.98
C TRP A 10 18.72 -1.86 22.10
N LEU A 11 18.03 -2.48 21.14
CA LEU A 11 18.64 -3.41 20.18
C LEU A 11 19.61 -2.69 19.24
N ARG A 12 19.25 -1.46 18.81
CA ARG A 12 20.12 -0.64 17.94
C ARG A 12 21.43 -0.28 18.62
N GLU A 13 21.38 0.11 19.90
CA GLU A 13 22.56 0.43 20.71
C GLU A 13 23.51 -0.77 20.86
N ARG A 14 23.00 -1.99 20.74
CA ARG A 14 23.78 -3.24 20.77
C ARG A 14 24.31 -3.68 19.43
N GLY A 15 24.20 -2.84 18.40
CA GLY A 15 24.72 -3.12 17.07
C GLY A 15 23.81 -4.00 16.22
N CYS A 16 22.54 -4.21 16.60
CA CYS A 16 21.59 -4.84 15.70
C CYS A 16 21.26 -3.89 14.54
N GLU A 17 21.68 -4.27 13.33
CA GLU A 17 21.33 -3.55 12.12
C GLU A 17 19.88 -3.82 11.71
N TRP A 18 19.24 -2.80 11.14
CA TRP A 18 17.92 -2.93 10.56
C TRP A 18 17.98 -2.64 9.08
N GLY A 19 17.73 -3.68 8.29
CA GLY A 19 17.39 -3.53 6.88
C GLY A 19 15.89 -3.32 6.70
N GLY A 20 15.45 -3.16 5.44
CA GLY A 20 14.04 -2.91 5.11
C GLY A 20 13.03 -3.96 5.61
N GLY A 21 13.50 -5.12 6.08
CA GLY A 21 12.66 -6.11 6.76
C GLY A 21 12.06 -5.63 8.09
N ALA A 22 12.71 -4.71 8.80
CA ALA A 22 12.15 -4.11 10.03
C ALA A 22 10.86 -3.34 9.72
N PHE A 23 10.87 -2.57 8.62
CA PHE A 23 9.71 -1.80 8.15
C PHE A 23 8.52 -2.70 7.78
N VAL A 24 8.79 -3.82 7.10
CA VAL A 24 7.75 -4.82 6.75
C VAL A 24 7.14 -5.44 8.00
N ARG A 25 7.95 -5.75 9.02
CA ARG A 25 7.44 -6.34 10.27
C ARG A 25 6.63 -5.36 11.10
N ALA A 26 7.06 -4.10 11.20
CA ALA A 26 6.30 -3.05 11.87
C ALA A 26 4.93 -2.85 11.19
N ALA A 27 4.91 -2.85 9.85
CA ALA A 27 3.67 -2.76 9.06
C ALA A 27 2.74 -3.96 9.29
N GLY A 28 3.28 -5.19 9.27
CA GLY A 28 2.50 -6.38 9.58
C GLY A 28 2.01 -6.42 11.03
N ALA A 29 2.75 -5.85 11.98
CA ALA A 29 2.33 -5.77 13.37
C ALA A 29 1.25 -4.70 13.63
N GLY A 30 0.96 -3.84 12.65
CA GLY A 30 0.05 -2.71 12.83
C GLY A 30 0.57 -1.60 13.74
N CYS A 31 1.89 -1.58 14.01
CA CYS A 31 2.47 -0.66 14.99
C CYS A 31 2.90 0.64 14.29
N GLU A 32 2.00 1.62 14.27
CA GLU A 32 2.26 2.94 13.66
C GLU A 32 3.45 3.65 14.32
N GLU A 33 3.59 3.56 15.65
CA GLU A 33 4.70 4.19 16.36
C GLU A 33 6.05 3.59 15.95
N ALA A 34 6.10 2.28 15.68
CA ALA A 34 7.31 1.63 15.19
C ALA A 34 7.64 2.06 13.76
N LEU A 35 6.63 2.21 12.90
CA LEU A 35 6.81 2.70 11.52
C LEU A 35 7.36 4.13 11.49
N GLU A 36 6.76 5.03 12.28
CA GLU A 36 7.19 6.43 12.39
C GLU A 36 8.62 6.51 12.92
N TRP A 37 8.90 5.78 14.00
CA TRP A 37 10.23 5.79 14.61
C TRP A 37 11.30 5.21 13.68
N LEU A 38 11.00 4.16 12.90
CA LEU A 38 11.90 3.61 11.89
C LEU A 38 12.17 4.63 10.76
N ALA A 39 11.13 5.33 10.30
CA ALA A 39 11.25 6.35 9.26
C ALA A 39 12.11 7.54 9.73
N GLU A 40 11.90 8.03 10.95
CA GLU A 40 12.69 9.12 11.56
C GLU A 40 14.19 8.79 11.65
N ARG A 41 14.53 7.51 11.83
CA ARG A 41 15.92 7.03 11.92
C ARG A 41 16.53 6.67 10.57
N GLY A 42 15.85 6.97 9.47
CA GLY A 42 16.33 6.71 8.12
C GLY A 42 16.44 5.21 7.81
N CYS A 43 15.60 4.37 8.43
CA CYS A 43 15.53 2.97 8.05
C CYS A 43 15.12 2.87 6.57
N PRO A 44 15.87 2.13 5.73
CA PRO A 44 15.55 2.01 4.31
C PRO A 44 14.14 1.44 4.12
N MET A 45 13.27 2.22 3.48
CA MET A 45 11.94 1.77 3.12
C MET A 45 12.04 0.82 1.92
N PRO A 46 11.45 -0.39 1.99
CA PRO A 46 11.40 -1.29 0.83
C PRO A 46 10.62 -0.64 -0.31
N ASP A 47 11.24 -0.58 -1.49
CA ASP A 47 10.61 -0.08 -2.71
C ASP A 47 9.59 -1.05 -3.30
N SER A 48 9.70 -2.35 -3.01
CA SER A 48 8.81 -3.43 -3.47
C SER A 48 7.33 -3.35 -3.09
N GLY A 49 6.89 -2.39 -2.28
CA GLY A 49 5.51 -2.33 -1.76
C GLY A 49 5.17 -3.35 -0.66
N ARG A 50 6.14 -4.19 -0.26
CA ARG A 50 5.95 -5.24 0.76
C ARG A 50 5.37 -4.77 2.11
N PRO A 51 5.71 -3.57 2.64
CA PRO A 51 5.07 -3.07 3.85
C PRO A 51 3.54 -2.95 3.71
N TYR A 52 3.05 -2.45 2.57
CA TYR A 52 1.60 -2.39 2.33
C TYR A 52 1.00 -3.78 2.22
N VAL A 53 1.65 -4.71 1.52
CA VAL A 53 1.16 -6.10 1.42
C VAL A 53 1.00 -6.72 2.81
N ALA A 54 1.97 -6.49 3.71
CA ALA A 54 1.88 -6.97 5.10
C ALA A 54 0.69 -6.37 5.86
N ALA A 55 0.46 -5.06 5.75
CA ALA A 55 -0.72 -4.40 6.32
C ALA A 55 -2.04 -4.94 5.71
N CYS A 56 -2.07 -5.13 4.38
CA CYS A 56 -3.24 -5.63 3.66
C CYS A 56 -3.65 -7.05 4.09
N ARG A 57 -2.67 -7.95 4.29
CA ARG A 57 -2.92 -9.32 4.77
C ARG A 57 -3.62 -9.37 6.12
N ASN A 58 -3.38 -8.37 6.97
CA ASN A 58 -4.02 -8.26 8.27
C ASN A 58 -5.27 -7.37 8.25
N GLY A 59 -5.62 -6.80 7.09
CA GLY A 59 -6.72 -5.87 6.95
C GLY A 59 -6.51 -4.54 7.68
N ASP A 60 -5.26 -4.19 7.99
CA ASP A 60 -4.92 -3.05 8.83
C ASP A 60 -4.86 -1.76 8.00
N LEU A 61 -6.00 -1.06 7.98
CA LEU A 61 -6.13 0.23 7.32
C LEU A 61 -5.34 1.35 8.00
N ALA A 62 -5.13 1.27 9.33
CA ALA A 62 -4.39 2.29 10.06
C ALA A 62 -2.91 2.23 9.69
N ALA A 63 -2.32 1.03 9.71
CA ALA A 63 -0.97 0.79 9.24
C ALA A 63 -0.80 1.19 7.78
N ALA A 64 -1.73 0.81 6.89
CA ALA A 64 -1.67 1.21 5.48
C ALA A 64 -1.66 2.74 5.29
N ARG A 65 -2.46 3.48 6.06
CA ARG A 65 -2.45 4.96 6.05
C ARG A 65 -1.16 5.54 6.59
N CYS A 66 -0.62 4.97 7.66
CA CYS A 66 0.67 5.35 8.21
C CYS A 66 1.78 5.22 7.17
N LEU A 67 1.86 4.07 6.48
CA LEU A 67 2.82 3.83 5.40
C LEU A 67 2.73 4.89 4.28
N ALA A 68 1.51 5.24 3.86
CA ALA A 68 1.31 6.28 2.83
C ALA A 68 1.75 7.66 3.31
N ARG A 69 1.46 8.01 4.56
CA ARG A 69 1.86 9.28 5.17
C ARG A 69 3.39 9.40 5.32
N LEU A 70 4.07 8.27 5.53
CA LEU A 70 5.53 8.17 5.56
C LEU A 70 6.19 8.14 4.17
N GLY A 71 5.40 8.10 3.08
CA GLY A 71 5.92 8.10 1.72
C GLY A 71 6.54 6.77 1.29
N VAL A 72 6.13 5.66 1.91
CA VAL A 72 6.61 4.32 1.54
C VAL A 72 6.21 4.04 0.09
N PRO A 73 7.15 3.60 -0.78
CA PRO A 73 6.82 3.31 -2.17
C PRO A 73 5.83 2.15 -2.32
N TRP A 74 4.90 2.28 -3.26
CA TRP A 74 3.96 1.22 -3.61
C TRP A 74 4.62 0.03 -4.32
N GLY A 75 5.79 0.24 -4.92
CA GLY A 75 6.45 -0.75 -5.77
C GLY A 75 5.84 -0.87 -7.16
N PRO A 76 6.14 -1.97 -7.87
CA PRO A 76 5.69 -2.14 -9.24
C PRO A 76 4.15 -2.23 -9.30
N PRO A 77 3.54 -1.79 -10.41
CA PRO A 77 2.09 -1.82 -10.56
C PRO A 77 1.49 -3.20 -10.27
N GLY A 78 0.46 -3.23 -9.43
CA GLY A 78 -0.26 -4.43 -9.01
C GLY A 78 0.36 -5.21 -7.85
N ALA A 79 1.58 -4.89 -7.43
CA ALA A 79 2.26 -5.59 -6.33
C ALA A 79 1.46 -5.53 -5.01
N VAL A 80 0.81 -4.39 -4.74
CA VAL A 80 0.05 -4.19 -3.51
C VAL A 80 -1.42 -4.56 -3.70
N PHE A 81 -2.06 -4.04 -4.76
CA PHE A 81 -3.49 -4.23 -4.95
C PHE A 81 -3.86 -5.68 -5.27
N GLY A 82 -3.10 -6.35 -6.14
CA GLY A 82 -3.32 -7.75 -6.46
C GLY A 82 -3.19 -8.67 -5.23
N GLU A 83 -2.17 -8.43 -4.40
CA GLU A 83 -2.01 -9.15 -3.12
C GLU A 83 -3.13 -8.85 -2.13
N ALA A 84 -3.62 -7.60 -2.07
CA ALA A 84 -4.74 -7.22 -1.21
C ALA A 84 -6.03 -7.94 -1.64
N LEU A 85 -6.28 -8.07 -2.95
CA LEU A 85 -7.39 -8.86 -3.48
C LEU A 85 -7.21 -10.35 -3.16
N TYR A 86 -6.02 -10.90 -3.41
CA TYR A 86 -5.71 -12.31 -3.16
C TYR A 86 -5.86 -12.69 -1.68
N SER A 87 -5.42 -11.80 -0.79
CA SER A 87 -5.49 -11.98 0.67
C SER A 87 -6.88 -11.68 1.24
N ALA A 88 -7.88 -11.40 0.40
CA ALA A 88 -9.23 -11.02 0.79
C ALA A 88 -9.27 -9.84 1.79
N ALA A 89 -8.45 -8.81 1.54
CA ALA A 89 -8.40 -7.63 2.39
C ALA A 89 -9.79 -6.95 2.46
N PRO A 90 -10.14 -6.32 3.61
CA PRO A 90 -11.44 -5.70 3.79
C PRO A 90 -11.76 -4.64 2.72
N LEU A 91 -13.02 -4.57 2.28
CA LEU A 91 -13.48 -3.57 1.30
C LEU A 91 -13.10 -2.12 1.63
N PRO A 92 -13.16 -1.65 2.90
CA PRO A 92 -12.70 -0.31 3.25
C PRO A 92 -11.21 -0.08 2.92
N LEU A 93 -10.37 -1.11 3.10
CA LEU A 93 -8.95 -1.04 2.79
C LEU A 93 -8.74 -1.01 1.26
N LEU A 94 -9.42 -1.87 0.52
CA LEU A 94 -9.36 -1.88 -0.95
C LEU A 94 -9.83 -0.54 -1.56
N ARG A 95 -10.92 0.03 -1.04
CA ARG A 95 -11.41 1.38 -1.40
C ARG A 95 -10.35 2.43 -1.17
N TRP A 96 -9.72 2.36 0.00
CA TRP A 96 -8.69 3.32 0.36
C TRP A 96 -7.45 3.20 -0.52
N LEU A 97 -6.99 1.99 -0.86
CA LEU A 97 -5.84 1.78 -1.76
C LEU A 97 -6.08 2.43 -3.13
N LEU A 98 -7.25 2.22 -3.74
CA LEU A 98 -7.62 2.88 -4.99
C LEU A 98 -7.63 4.39 -4.82
N GLY A 99 -8.25 4.87 -3.74
CA GLY A 99 -8.36 6.29 -3.47
C GLY A 99 -7.03 6.97 -3.10
N ALA A 100 -6.01 6.21 -2.72
CA ALA A 100 -4.66 6.68 -2.41
C ALA A 100 -3.72 6.62 -3.63
N GLY A 101 -4.22 6.18 -4.80
CA GLY A 101 -3.44 6.09 -6.02
C GLY A 101 -2.51 4.87 -6.06
N CYS A 102 -2.87 3.77 -5.40
CA CYS A 102 -2.12 2.52 -5.50
C CYS A 102 -2.04 2.07 -6.97
N PRO A 103 -0.83 1.87 -7.53
CA PRO A 103 -0.67 1.51 -8.94
C PRO A 103 -1.22 0.12 -9.19
N LEU A 104 -2.11 0.01 -10.16
CA LEU A 104 -2.80 -1.23 -10.53
C LEU A 104 -2.02 -1.96 -11.62
N GLY A 105 -1.92 -3.28 -11.52
CA GLY A 105 -1.45 -4.11 -12.62
C GLY A 105 -2.55 -4.27 -13.68
N PRO A 106 -2.22 -4.77 -14.89
CA PRO A 106 -3.20 -4.97 -15.96
C PRO A 106 -4.42 -5.82 -15.54
N ARG A 107 -4.18 -6.87 -14.73
CA ARG A 107 -5.24 -7.74 -14.21
C ARG A 107 -6.09 -7.08 -13.12
N ASP A 108 -5.49 -6.18 -12.35
CA ASP A 108 -6.13 -5.47 -11.25
C ASP A 108 -7.04 -4.36 -11.77
N ALA A 109 -6.61 -3.67 -12.83
CA ALA A 109 -7.37 -2.61 -13.48
C ALA A 109 -8.72 -3.13 -14.02
N ALA A 110 -8.73 -4.28 -14.67
CA ALA A 110 -9.96 -4.93 -15.13
C ALA A 110 -10.90 -5.30 -13.96
N CYS A 111 -10.34 -5.79 -12.85
CA CYS A 111 -11.12 -6.13 -11.65
C CYS A 111 -11.64 -4.89 -10.92
N ALA A 112 -10.86 -3.80 -10.88
CA ALA A 112 -11.27 -2.52 -10.33
C ALA A 112 -12.38 -1.89 -11.17
N GLN A 113 -12.29 -1.94 -12.50
CA GLN A 113 -13.28 -1.44 -13.45
C GLN A 113 -14.67 -2.06 -13.25
N LEU A 114 -14.73 -3.40 -13.19
CA LEU A 114 -15.98 -4.14 -12.95
C LEU A 114 -16.62 -3.82 -11.58
N ARG A 115 -15.82 -3.38 -10.62
CA ARG A 115 -16.23 -3.10 -9.25
C ARG A 115 -16.57 -1.61 -9.02
N LEU A 116 -15.96 -0.70 -9.77
CA LEU A 116 -16.38 0.71 -9.85
C LEU A 116 -17.80 0.81 -10.42
N GLN A 117 -18.11 0.01 -11.44
CA GLN A 117 -19.47 -0.15 -11.96
C GLN A 117 -20.47 -0.68 -10.91
N ALA A 118 -19.98 -1.34 -9.85
CA ALA A 118 -20.77 -1.87 -8.73
C ALA A 118 -20.85 -0.91 -7.51
N GLY A 119 -20.46 0.36 -7.63
CA GLY A 119 -20.69 1.38 -6.59
C GLY A 119 -19.61 1.46 -5.51
N LEU A 120 -18.34 1.20 -5.86
CA LEU A 120 -17.21 1.28 -4.93
C LEU A 120 -16.70 2.71 -4.63
N LEU A 121 -17.14 3.71 -5.40
CA LEU A 121 -16.92 5.14 -5.14
C LEU A 121 -18.26 5.91 -5.14
N PRO A 122 -18.47 6.89 -4.25
CA PRO A 122 -19.60 7.80 -4.35
C PRO A 122 -19.48 8.67 -5.60
N PRO A 123 -20.60 8.99 -6.29
CA PRO A 123 -20.57 9.81 -7.50
C PRO A 123 -20.01 11.22 -7.19
N GLY A 124 -19.07 11.70 -8.03
CA GLY A 124 -18.49 13.04 -7.91
C GLY A 124 -17.19 13.13 -7.11
N ASP A 125 -16.55 12.00 -6.81
CA ASP A 125 -15.24 11.99 -6.15
C ASP A 125 -14.13 12.43 -7.15
N PRO A 126 -13.25 13.38 -6.80
CA PRO A 126 -12.17 13.85 -7.68
C PRO A 126 -11.20 12.73 -8.11
N ARG A 127 -11.21 11.58 -7.43
CA ARG A 127 -10.41 10.38 -7.76
C ARG A 127 -10.99 9.57 -8.93
N GLU A 128 -12.23 9.85 -9.33
CA GLU A 128 -12.90 9.30 -10.53
C GLU A 128 -12.17 9.74 -11.82
N ALA A 129 -11.64 10.97 -11.86
CA ALA A 129 -10.89 11.48 -13.00
C ALA A 129 -9.54 10.76 -13.20
N GLY A 130 -8.86 10.43 -12.09
CA GLY A 130 -7.61 9.67 -12.13
C GLY A 130 -7.81 8.24 -12.62
N LEU A 131 -8.88 7.59 -12.17
CA LEU A 131 -9.28 6.25 -12.66
C LEU A 131 -9.70 6.28 -14.13
N ARG A 132 -10.49 7.27 -14.56
CA ARG A 132 -10.89 7.44 -15.96
C ARG A 132 -9.70 7.63 -16.90
N ASN A 133 -8.69 8.42 -16.49
CA ASN A 133 -7.48 8.60 -17.29
C ASN A 133 -6.68 7.30 -17.43
N LEU A 134 -6.51 6.55 -16.33
CA LEU A 134 -5.85 5.23 -16.35
C LEU A 134 -6.57 4.22 -17.23
N LEU A 135 -7.91 4.24 -17.25
CA LEU A 135 -8.72 3.36 -18.09
C LEU A 135 -8.63 3.73 -19.57
N TRP A 136 -8.65 5.03 -19.88
CA TRP A 136 -8.45 5.51 -21.25
C TRP A 136 -7.07 5.12 -21.80
N GLU A 137 -6.01 5.21 -21.00
CA GLU A 137 -4.66 4.80 -21.44
C GLU A 137 -4.54 3.29 -21.68
N LEU A 138 -5.27 2.45 -20.92
CA LEU A 138 -5.33 1.01 -21.12
C LEU A 138 -6.14 0.64 -22.38
N GLU A 139 -7.27 1.31 -22.63
CA GLU A 139 -8.10 1.10 -23.82
C GLU A 139 -7.40 1.63 -25.10
N ALA A 140 -6.65 2.73 -25.00
CA ALA A 140 -5.88 3.28 -26.12
C ALA A 140 -4.65 2.43 -26.50
N GLY A 141 -4.15 1.60 -25.58
CA GLY A 141 -3.01 0.70 -25.80
C GLY A 141 -3.32 -0.57 -26.60
N GLU A 142 -4.60 -0.95 -26.75
CA GLU A 142 -5.02 -2.14 -27.52
C GLU A 142 -5.21 -1.86 -29.02
N GLY A 143 -4.91 -0.64 -29.49
CA GLY A 143 -5.24 -0.15 -30.84
C GLY A 143 -4.12 -0.08 -31.88
N THR A 144 -2.97 -0.73 -31.70
CA THR A 144 -1.92 -0.78 -32.75
C THR A 144 -1.40 -2.20 -32.95
N GLY A 145 -2.12 -2.97 -33.78
CA GLY A 145 -1.71 -4.28 -34.26
C GLY A 145 -2.55 -4.68 -35.46
N GLY A 146 -2.47 -3.87 -36.52
CA GLY A 146 -2.98 -4.18 -37.86
C GLY A 146 -1.83 -4.37 -38.82
#